data_AF-A0A351HA94-F1
#
_entry.id   AF-A0A351HA94-F1
#
_cell.length_a   1.000
_cell.length_b   1.000
_cell.length_c   1.000
_cell.angle_alpha   90.00
_cell.angle_beta   90.00
_cell.angle_gamma   90.00
#
_symmetry.space_group_name_H-M   'P 1'
#
loop_
_entity.id
_entity.type
_entity.pdbx_description
1 polymer ?
#
loop_
_entity_poly.entity_id
_entity_poly.type
_entity_poly.pdbx_seq_one_letter_code
_entity_poly.pdbx_strand_id
1 'polypeptide(L)'
;MSLFYIPWRVSLDFNYNDAVIITEKAVDAVPSKQLIYVEDLENVSNLESSVILVDLRDDWHRLEEILALQIPMILTGVSPYTVSELASILDNHFAYTGYMEFDERGHYVLDVLRARENKSLVFRVHNLKKKEYPNYDVDKAVTRYLRAVRERSIDALLFLTPDNDFDYDELVSQVYGVLDGMGFASTELVSPRTGSSRFALLASLFVFVLLLSVSPLLAAVVTALFVLFPTVGLPAAAVFGEFAIYRRVSSLKTGVIKGLLLFFSFSIFLGIAINASMVGASYQNGLELFRGVKISLVALPFWLFVTGFGRSVSKKVSRGDILVVLLAGLVAVYYILRSGNFSFVLDVERTMRDYLDNVLIVRPRFKELLAYPLLAVMIHFSFDLKGKLGPIIAAGGSLVTVSIVNTFCHATVPLWTGLLRSAYGLIFGTVLSLLIIAIIKKY
;
A
#
# COMPACT_ATOMS: atom_id res chain seq x y z
N MET A 1 16.56 13.02 -2.31
CA MET A 1 15.18 12.50 -2.42
C MET A 1 14.27 13.41 -3.23
N SER A 2 14.01 14.64 -2.79
CA SER A 2 13.08 15.56 -3.47
C SER A 2 13.44 15.91 -4.93
N LEU A 3 14.72 16.10 -5.23
CA LEU A 3 15.17 16.52 -6.57
C LEU A 3 15.30 15.38 -7.59
N PHE A 4 15.44 14.14 -7.12
CA PHE A 4 15.81 13.01 -7.99
C PHE A 4 14.77 11.90 -7.95
N TYR A 5 14.40 11.42 -6.76
CA TYR A 5 13.51 10.27 -6.62
C TYR A 5 12.05 10.63 -6.90
N ILE A 6 11.55 11.74 -6.34
CA ILE A 6 10.14 12.12 -6.53
C ILE A 6 9.81 12.39 -8.00
N PRO A 7 10.55 13.23 -8.76
CA PRO A 7 10.22 13.48 -10.16
C PRO A 7 10.34 12.22 -11.01
N TRP A 8 11.39 11.41 -10.78
CA TRP A 8 11.58 10.14 -11.47
C TRP A 8 10.41 9.18 -11.20
N ARG A 9 10.03 9.00 -9.93
CA ARG A 9 8.98 8.05 -9.55
C ARG A 9 7.61 8.52 -10.03
N VAL A 10 7.31 9.81 -9.93
CA VAL A 10 6.06 10.37 -10.46
C VAL A 10 5.98 10.19 -11.96
N SER A 11 7.06 10.47 -12.71
CA SER A 11 7.10 10.20 -14.15
C SER A 11 6.97 8.72 -14.48
N LEU A 12 7.60 7.83 -13.69
CA LEU A 12 7.45 6.39 -13.83
C LEU A 12 5.99 5.96 -13.62
N ASP A 13 5.34 6.46 -12.58
CA ASP A 13 3.95 6.16 -12.25
C ASP A 13 2.94 6.78 -13.24
N PHE A 14 3.33 7.76 -14.07
CA PHE A 14 2.47 8.30 -15.12
C PHE A 14 2.66 7.60 -16.46
N ASN A 15 3.90 7.26 -16.79
CA ASN A 15 4.25 6.63 -18.09
C ASN A 15 4.11 5.11 -18.07
N TYR A 16 4.07 4.55 -16.87
CA TYR A 16 3.92 3.14 -16.64
C TYR A 16 2.93 3.04 -15.48
N ASN A 17 1.67 3.42 -15.65
CA ASN A 17 0.61 2.92 -14.77
C ASN A 17 -0.55 2.37 -15.57
N ASP A 18 -0.18 1.78 -16.69
CA ASP A 18 -1.09 1.30 -17.69
C ASP A 18 -1.34 -0.17 -17.43
N ALA A 19 -2.56 -0.60 -17.71
CA ALA A 19 -2.98 -1.98 -17.55
C ALA A 19 -3.41 -2.56 -18.90
N VAL A 20 -3.02 -3.80 -19.15
CA VAL A 20 -3.51 -4.58 -20.28
C VAL A 20 -4.87 -5.17 -19.93
N ILE A 21 -5.81 -5.08 -20.86
CA ILE A 21 -7.10 -5.77 -20.74
C ILE A 21 -6.94 -7.18 -21.30
N ILE A 22 -7.29 -8.18 -20.49
CA ILE A 22 -7.34 -9.59 -20.88
C ILE A 22 -8.79 -10.05 -20.77
N THR A 23 -9.34 -10.61 -21.85
CA THR A 23 -10.75 -11.02 -21.92
C THR A 23 -10.88 -12.50 -22.25
N GLU A 24 -11.82 -13.18 -21.59
CA GLU A 24 -12.24 -14.54 -21.97
C GLU A 24 -13.13 -14.52 -23.22
N LYS A 25 -14.00 -13.50 -23.33
CA LYS A 25 -14.81 -13.21 -24.53
C LYS A 25 -14.44 -11.82 -25.06
N ALA A 26 -14.10 -11.73 -26.35
CA ALA A 26 -13.81 -10.46 -27.01
C ALA A 26 -15.02 -9.51 -26.97
N VAL A 27 -14.76 -8.22 -26.79
CA VAL A 27 -15.76 -7.16 -26.75
C VAL A 27 -15.46 -6.17 -27.87
N ASP A 28 -16.49 -5.75 -28.61
CA ASP A 28 -16.32 -4.87 -29.76
C ASP A 28 -15.67 -3.54 -29.36
N ALA A 29 -14.81 -3.01 -30.23
CA ALA A 29 -14.03 -1.78 -30.03
C ALA A 29 -13.12 -1.73 -28.78
N VAL A 30 -12.88 -2.86 -28.09
CA VAL A 30 -11.93 -2.92 -26.95
C VAL A 30 -10.67 -3.70 -27.35
N PRO A 31 -9.50 -3.05 -27.48
CA PRO A 31 -8.23 -3.74 -27.71
C PRO A 31 -7.88 -4.54 -26.45
N SER A 32 -7.96 -5.86 -26.55
CA SER A 32 -7.67 -6.77 -25.44
C SER A 32 -6.85 -7.97 -25.91
N LYS A 33 -6.09 -8.55 -24.98
CA LYS A 33 -5.47 -9.86 -25.19
C LYS A 33 -6.49 -10.96 -24.89
N GLN A 34 -6.49 -12.00 -25.72
CA GLN A 34 -7.37 -13.15 -25.53
C GLN A 34 -6.82 -14.05 -24.42
N LEU A 35 -7.68 -14.42 -23.46
CA LEU A 35 -7.39 -15.48 -22.50
C LEU A 35 -7.54 -16.84 -23.18
N ILE A 36 -6.53 -17.70 -23.03
CA ILE A 36 -6.54 -19.06 -23.57
C ILE A 36 -6.43 -20.05 -22.43
N TYR A 37 -7.31 -21.04 -22.40
CA TYR A 37 -7.18 -22.21 -21.54
C TYR A 37 -6.27 -23.25 -22.19
N VAL A 38 -5.55 -24.03 -21.38
CA VAL A 38 -4.59 -25.04 -21.88
C VAL A 38 -5.26 -26.10 -22.76
N GLU A 39 -6.54 -26.39 -22.55
CA GLU A 39 -7.35 -27.29 -23.37
C GLU A 39 -7.61 -26.76 -24.80
N ASP A 40 -7.65 -25.43 -24.97
CA ASP A 40 -7.98 -24.77 -26.24
C ASP A 40 -6.74 -24.38 -27.06
N LEU A 41 -5.53 -24.65 -26.57
CA LEU A 41 -4.26 -24.21 -27.17
C LEU A 41 -4.11 -24.59 -28.65
N GLU A 42 -4.63 -25.76 -29.05
CA GLU A 42 -4.52 -26.26 -30.43
C GLU A 42 -5.40 -25.49 -31.43
N ASN A 43 -6.41 -24.76 -30.94
CA ASN A 43 -7.40 -24.07 -31.76
C ASN A 43 -7.09 -22.58 -31.99
N VAL A 44 -5.92 -22.12 -31.56
CA VAL A 44 -5.59 -20.69 -31.49
C VAL A 44 -4.84 -20.22 -32.74
N SER A 45 -5.40 -19.22 -33.42
CA SER A 45 -4.81 -18.65 -34.65
C SER A 45 -3.86 -17.47 -34.42
N ASN A 46 -3.94 -16.77 -33.28
CA ASN A 46 -3.12 -15.59 -33.00
C ASN A 46 -2.49 -15.64 -31.58
N LEU A 47 -1.28 -16.18 -31.50
CA LEU A 47 -0.57 -16.36 -30.25
C LEU A 47 0.04 -15.04 -29.69
N GLU A 48 0.34 -14.05 -30.54
CA GLU A 48 0.97 -12.79 -30.13
C GLU A 48 0.05 -11.90 -29.27
N SER A 49 -1.26 -12.01 -29.51
CA SER A 49 -2.28 -11.25 -28.79
C SER A 49 -2.95 -12.04 -27.66
N SER A 50 -2.24 -13.02 -27.09
CA SER A 50 -2.83 -13.97 -26.16
C SER A 50 -2.10 -14.07 -24.83
N VAL A 51 -2.83 -14.54 -23.81
CA VAL A 51 -2.31 -14.87 -22.48
C VAL A 51 -2.89 -16.22 -22.07
N ILE A 52 -2.02 -17.15 -21.65
CA ILE A 52 -2.44 -18.51 -21.30
C ILE A 52 -2.75 -18.57 -19.81
N LEU A 53 -3.91 -19.09 -19.43
CA LEU A 53 -4.20 -19.45 -18.04
C LEU A 53 -3.80 -20.90 -17.81
N VAL A 54 -2.88 -21.13 -16.88
CA VAL A 54 -2.38 -22.46 -16.53
C VAL A 54 -2.81 -22.79 -15.11
N ASP A 55 -3.68 -23.78 -14.95
CA ASP A 55 -3.97 -24.36 -13.63
C ASP A 55 -2.97 -25.49 -13.36
N LEU A 56 -1.98 -25.20 -12.52
CA LEU A 56 -0.91 -26.14 -12.18
C LEU A 56 -1.41 -27.44 -11.55
N ARG A 57 -2.67 -27.51 -11.10
CA ARG A 57 -3.27 -28.76 -10.64
C ARG A 57 -3.45 -29.74 -11.79
N ASP A 58 -3.95 -29.25 -12.91
CA ASP A 58 -4.42 -30.06 -14.03
C ASP A 58 -3.40 -30.04 -15.19
N ASP A 59 -2.71 -28.92 -15.39
CA ASP A 59 -1.87 -28.63 -16.57
C ASP A 59 -0.37 -28.84 -16.37
N TRP A 60 0.10 -29.21 -15.17
CA TRP A 60 1.54 -29.27 -14.85
C TRP A 60 2.36 -30.15 -15.81
N HIS A 61 1.74 -31.20 -16.36
CA HIS A 61 2.38 -32.17 -17.25
C HIS A 61 2.72 -31.60 -18.63
N ARG A 62 2.04 -30.52 -19.06
CA ARG A 62 2.28 -29.81 -20.32
C ARG A 62 3.05 -28.51 -20.14
N LEU A 63 3.47 -28.20 -18.92
CA LEU A 63 4.03 -26.89 -18.59
C LEU A 63 5.25 -26.54 -19.45
N GLU A 64 6.18 -27.46 -19.67
CA GLU A 64 7.37 -27.20 -20.49
C GLU A 64 7.02 -26.95 -21.98
N GLU A 65 6.02 -27.66 -22.51
CA GLU A 65 5.52 -27.42 -23.87
C GLU A 65 4.94 -26.00 -24.00
N ILE A 66 4.16 -25.59 -22.98
CA ILE A 66 3.57 -24.25 -22.92
C ILE A 66 4.67 -23.18 -22.79
N LEU A 67 5.69 -23.42 -21.97
CA LEU A 67 6.81 -22.50 -21.77
C LEU A 67 7.64 -22.30 -23.05
N ALA A 68 7.75 -23.33 -23.90
CA ALA A 68 8.43 -23.22 -25.19
C ALA A 68 7.75 -22.23 -26.15
N LEU A 69 6.46 -21.94 -25.97
CA LEU A 69 5.72 -20.98 -26.79
C LEU A 69 6.11 -19.52 -26.52
N GLN A 70 6.75 -19.22 -25.38
CA GLN A 70 7.15 -17.86 -24.98
C GLN A 70 5.99 -16.85 -24.91
N ILE A 71 4.78 -17.35 -24.64
CA ILE A 71 3.57 -16.53 -24.46
C ILE A 71 3.42 -16.18 -22.98
N PRO A 72 3.03 -14.95 -22.61
CA PRO A 72 2.74 -14.61 -21.22
C PRO A 72 1.68 -15.55 -20.65
N MET A 73 1.88 -15.99 -19.41
CA MET A 73 0.96 -16.93 -18.77
C MET A 73 0.55 -16.47 -17.38
N ILE A 74 -0.65 -16.82 -16.95
CA ILE A 74 -1.15 -16.60 -15.59
C ILE A 74 -1.17 -17.96 -14.91
N LEU A 75 -0.45 -18.08 -13.79
CA LEU A 75 -0.38 -19.32 -13.02
C LEU A 75 -1.43 -19.31 -11.90
N THR A 76 -2.12 -20.42 -11.74
CA THR A 76 -2.95 -20.71 -10.55
C THR A 76 -2.77 -22.18 -10.13
N GLY A 77 -3.40 -22.59 -9.04
CA GLY A 77 -3.34 -23.97 -8.55
C GLY A 77 -2.01 -24.37 -7.91
N VAL A 78 -1.81 -25.68 -7.81
CA VAL A 78 -0.64 -26.31 -7.15
C VAL A 78 -0.13 -27.45 -8.00
N SER A 79 1.17 -27.47 -8.31
CA SER A 79 1.81 -28.57 -9.03
C SER A 79 2.51 -29.56 -8.08
N PRO A 80 2.87 -30.76 -8.57
CA PRO A 80 3.70 -31.71 -7.81
C PRO A 80 5.15 -31.24 -7.57
N TYR A 81 5.62 -30.25 -8.34
CA TYR A 81 6.97 -29.70 -8.19
C TYR A 81 7.14 -29.03 -6.83
N THR A 82 8.36 -29.00 -6.32
CA THR A 82 8.70 -28.13 -5.20
C THR A 82 8.76 -26.68 -5.67
N VAL A 83 8.67 -25.73 -4.71
CA VAL A 83 8.77 -24.29 -4.96
C VAL A 83 10.04 -23.93 -5.75
N SER A 84 11.17 -24.51 -5.37
CA SER A 84 12.47 -24.23 -6.00
C SER A 84 12.59 -24.86 -7.39
N GLU A 85 12.07 -26.07 -7.59
CA GLU A 85 12.08 -26.75 -8.90
C GLU A 85 11.25 -25.95 -9.92
N LEU A 86 10.01 -25.60 -9.57
CA LEU A 86 9.16 -24.84 -10.48
C LEU A 86 9.74 -23.45 -10.76
N ALA A 87 10.30 -22.77 -9.75
CA ALA A 87 10.96 -21.48 -9.96
C ALA A 87 12.13 -21.59 -10.96
N SER A 88 12.95 -22.65 -10.84
CA SER A 88 14.05 -22.90 -11.78
C SER A 88 13.55 -23.22 -13.19
N ILE A 89 12.49 -24.03 -13.33
CA ILE A 89 11.87 -24.33 -14.64
C ILE A 89 11.40 -23.03 -15.31
N LEU A 90 10.72 -22.16 -14.58
CA LEU A 90 10.24 -20.87 -15.09
C LEU A 90 11.40 -19.93 -15.48
N ASP A 91 12.47 -19.90 -14.68
CA ASP A 91 13.63 -19.03 -14.96
C ASP A 91 14.46 -19.52 -16.14
N ASN A 92 14.65 -20.83 -16.30
CA ASN A 92 15.35 -21.44 -17.43
C ASN A 92 14.67 -21.12 -18.78
N HIS A 93 13.35 -20.99 -18.76
CA HIS A 93 12.54 -20.65 -19.94
C HIS A 93 12.28 -19.15 -20.09
N PHE A 94 12.86 -18.28 -19.24
CA PHE A 94 12.56 -16.85 -19.21
C PHE A 94 11.05 -16.56 -19.19
N ALA A 95 10.30 -17.38 -18.45
CA ALA A 95 8.85 -17.35 -18.46
C ALA A 95 8.32 -16.01 -17.95
N TYR A 96 7.45 -15.36 -18.72
CA TYR A 96 6.74 -14.17 -18.27
C TYR A 96 5.43 -14.57 -17.59
N THR A 97 5.40 -14.51 -16.26
CA THR A 97 4.37 -15.17 -15.45
C THR A 97 3.58 -14.18 -14.59
N GLY A 98 2.26 -14.26 -14.68
CA GLY A 98 1.31 -13.51 -13.91
C GLY A 98 0.79 -14.31 -12.73
N TYR A 99 0.43 -13.62 -11.66
CA TYR A 99 -0.40 -14.17 -10.58
C TYR A 99 -1.61 -13.28 -10.32
N MET A 100 -2.70 -13.90 -9.89
CA MET A 100 -3.92 -13.17 -9.52
C MET A 100 -3.81 -12.65 -8.08
N GLU A 101 -4.00 -11.34 -7.90
CA GLU A 101 -4.06 -10.79 -6.55
C GLU A 101 -5.35 -11.24 -5.84
N PHE A 102 -5.24 -11.56 -4.55
CA PHE A 102 -6.34 -12.09 -3.73
C PHE A 102 -6.88 -13.47 -4.16
N ASP A 103 -6.07 -14.24 -4.89
CA ASP A 103 -6.34 -15.67 -5.02
C ASP A 103 -5.97 -16.42 -3.73
N GLU A 104 -6.98 -16.98 -3.07
CA GLU A 104 -6.84 -17.77 -1.84
C GLU A 104 -6.08 -19.08 -2.10
N ARG A 105 -6.14 -19.57 -3.35
CA ARG A 105 -5.44 -20.78 -3.80
C ARG A 105 -4.04 -20.48 -4.36
N GLY A 106 -3.73 -19.19 -4.57
CA GLY A 106 -2.50 -18.74 -5.23
C GLY A 106 -1.26 -18.66 -4.31
N HIS A 107 -1.33 -19.14 -3.07
CA HIS A 107 -0.20 -19.09 -2.14
C HIS A 107 1.02 -19.84 -2.65
N TYR A 108 0.82 -21.03 -3.21
CA TYR A 108 1.89 -21.83 -3.81
C TYR A 108 2.57 -21.11 -4.97
N VAL A 109 1.78 -20.60 -5.92
CA VAL A 109 2.28 -19.80 -7.06
C VAL A 109 3.07 -18.60 -6.56
N LEU A 110 2.57 -17.88 -5.55
CA LEU A 110 3.26 -16.70 -5.03
C LEU A 110 4.63 -17.07 -4.41
N ASP A 111 4.72 -18.19 -3.71
CA ASP A 111 5.99 -18.66 -3.14
C ASP A 111 6.98 -19.12 -4.21
N VAL A 112 6.50 -19.75 -5.28
CA VAL A 112 7.29 -20.05 -6.49
C VAL A 112 7.84 -18.78 -7.11
N LEU A 113 6.99 -17.78 -7.36
CA LEU A 113 7.41 -16.51 -7.96
C LEU A 113 8.37 -15.71 -7.06
N ARG A 114 8.26 -15.83 -5.73
CA ARG A 114 9.24 -15.28 -4.78
C ARG A 114 10.60 -15.97 -4.86
N ALA A 115 10.61 -17.27 -5.11
CA ALA A 115 11.83 -18.07 -5.20
C ALA A 115 12.60 -17.86 -6.51
N ARG A 116 11.94 -17.34 -7.57
CA ARG A 116 12.58 -17.02 -8.86
C ARG A 116 13.75 -16.06 -8.72
N GLU A 117 14.78 -16.24 -9.53
CA GLU A 117 15.87 -15.28 -9.74
C GLU A 117 15.39 -14.12 -10.61
N ASN A 118 14.72 -14.42 -11.73
CA ASN A 118 14.23 -13.43 -12.70
C ASN A 118 12.86 -12.87 -12.29
N LYS A 119 12.80 -12.23 -11.12
CA LYS A 119 11.60 -11.55 -10.62
C LYS A 119 11.13 -10.41 -11.53
N SER A 120 11.95 -10.00 -12.50
CA SER A 120 11.58 -9.05 -13.54
C SER A 120 10.68 -9.62 -14.64
N LEU A 121 10.41 -10.92 -14.63
CA LEU A 121 9.50 -11.58 -15.57
C LEU A 121 8.24 -12.01 -14.85
N VAL A 122 7.77 -11.16 -13.94
CA VAL A 122 6.54 -11.36 -13.18
C VAL A 122 5.65 -10.15 -13.38
N PHE A 123 4.35 -10.39 -13.57
CA PHE A 123 3.33 -9.34 -13.63
C PHE A 123 2.16 -9.67 -12.69
N ARG A 124 1.36 -8.65 -12.36
CA ARG A 124 0.23 -8.76 -11.45
C ARG A 124 -1.09 -8.68 -12.19
N VAL A 125 -2.01 -9.57 -11.84
CA VAL A 125 -3.32 -9.63 -12.46
C VAL A 125 -4.40 -9.33 -11.44
N HIS A 126 -5.39 -8.52 -11.81
CA HIS A 126 -6.63 -8.35 -11.06
C HIS A 126 -7.81 -8.93 -11.81
N ASN A 127 -8.68 -9.64 -11.09
CA ASN A 127 -9.96 -10.10 -11.62
C ASN A 127 -11.08 -10.00 -10.58
N LEU A 128 -12.31 -9.99 -11.08
CA LEU A 128 -13.47 -10.48 -10.35
C LEU A 128 -13.62 -11.98 -10.59
N LYS A 129 -13.75 -12.76 -9.51
CA LYS A 129 -14.04 -14.19 -9.63
C LYS A 129 -15.48 -14.36 -10.15
N LYS A 130 -15.75 -15.42 -10.93
CA LYS A 130 -17.11 -15.72 -11.43
C LYS A 130 -18.18 -15.70 -10.32
N LYS A 131 -17.84 -16.24 -9.15
CA LYS A 131 -18.68 -16.23 -7.93
C LYS A 131 -18.91 -14.86 -7.27
N GLU A 132 -18.10 -13.84 -7.58
CA GLU A 132 -18.21 -12.50 -6.99
C GLU A 132 -19.24 -11.64 -7.72
N TYR A 133 -19.47 -11.84 -9.03
CA TYR A 133 -20.38 -11.04 -9.86
C TYR A 133 -21.78 -10.81 -9.27
N PRO A 134 -22.44 -11.79 -8.62
CA PRO A 134 -23.75 -11.55 -8.00
C PRO A 134 -23.78 -10.47 -6.91
N ASN A 135 -22.63 -10.06 -6.38
CA ASN A 135 -22.52 -9.04 -5.34
C ASN A 135 -22.28 -7.62 -5.90
N TYR A 136 -22.24 -7.47 -7.22
CA TYR A 136 -21.87 -6.22 -7.88
C TYR A 136 -22.97 -5.77 -8.86
N ASP A 137 -23.12 -4.45 -8.98
CA ASP A 137 -23.64 -3.82 -10.18
C ASP A 137 -22.44 -3.41 -11.08
N VAL A 138 -22.72 -3.03 -12.33
CA VAL A 138 -21.69 -2.65 -13.30
C VAL A 138 -20.83 -1.50 -12.76
N ASP A 139 -21.44 -0.44 -12.23
CA ASP A 139 -20.72 0.74 -11.70
C ASP A 139 -19.74 0.40 -10.57
N LYS A 140 -20.14 -0.46 -9.62
CA LYS A 140 -19.26 -0.91 -8.53
C LYS A 140 -18.15 -1.82 -9.05
N ALA A 141 -18.44 -2.68 -10.04
CA ALA A 141 -17.44 -3.52 -10.68
C ALA A 141 -16.41 -2.66 -11.45
N VAL A 142 -16.86 -1.68 -12.23
CA VAL A 142 -16.02 -0.68 -12.91
C VAL A 142 -15.12 0.02 -11.89
N THR A 143 -15.71 0.56 -10.81
CA THR A 143 -14.95 1.21 -9.73
C THR A 143 -13.88 0.31 -9.14
N ARG A 144 -14.16 -1.00 -8.97
CA ARG A 144 -13.19 -1.96 -8.44
C ARG A 144 -12.00 -2.15 -9.39
N TYR A 145 -12.25 -2.31 -10.68
CA TYR A 145 -11.20 -2.43 -11.71
C TYR A 145 -10.37 -1.14 -11.83
N LEU A 146 -11.01 0.03 -11.86
CA LEU A 146 -10.31 1.32 -11.91
C LEU A 146 -9.40 1.52 -10.69
N ARG A 147 -9.84 1.10 -9.50
CA ARG A 147 -9.03 1.14 -8.28
C ARG A 147 -7.88 0.14 -8.30
N ALA A 148 -8.00 -0.98 -9.02
CA ALA A 148 -6.89 -1.91 -9.23
C ALA A 148 -5.72 -1.23 -9.93
N VAL A 149 -6.00 -0.47 -10.99
CA VAL A 149 -4.97 0.27 -11.73
C VAL A 149 -4.48 1.49 -10.95
N ARG A 150 -5.40 2.35 -10.51
CA ARG A 150 -5.06 3.65 -9.91
C ARG A 150 -4.46 3.56 -8.50
N GLU A 151 -4.97 2.65 -7.67
CA GLU A 151 -4.54 2.55 -6.26
C GLU A 151 -3.52 1.45 -6.03
N ARG A 152 -3.39 0.46 -6.93
CA ARG A 152 -2.55 -0.71 -6.71
C ARG A 152 -1.57 -1.01 -7.83
N SER A 153 -1.58 -0.26 -8.93
CA SER A 153 -0.71 -0.44 -10.09
C SER A 153 -0.72 -1.88 -10.59
N ILE A 154 -1.89 -2.35 -10.99
CA ILE A 154 -2.05 -3.66 -11.59
C ILE A 154 -1.63 -3.61 -13.06
N ASP A 155 -0.88 -4.63 -13.48
CA ASP A 155 -0.31 -4.72 -14.84
C ASP A 155 -1.33 -5.26 -15.84
N ALA A 156 -2.22 -6.15 -15.40
CA ALA A 156 -3.26 -6.74 -16.25
C ALA A 156 -4.62 -6.87 -15.54
N LEU A 157 -5.68 -6.49 -16.22
CA LEU A 157 -7.06 -6.67 -15.80
C LEU A 157 -7.65 -7.87 -16.55
N LEU A 158 -7.94 -8.93 -15.81
CA LEU A 158 -8.56 -10.13 -16.34
C LEU A 158 -10.07 -10.08 -16.13
N PHE A 159 -10.81 -10.24 -17.23
CA PHE A 159 -12.26 -10.31 -17.27
C PHE A 159 -12.70 -11.72 -17.60
N LEU A 160 -13.39 -12.33 -16.63
CA LEU A 160 -13.99 -13.66 -16.78
C LEU A 160 -15.46 -13.49 -17.12
N THR A 161 -15.96 -14.31 -18.04
CA THR A 161 -17.38 -14.38 -18.35
C THR A 161 -18.16 -14.83 -17.11
N PRO A 162 -19.21 -14.08 -16.72
CA PRO A 162 -20.02 -14.43 -15.56
C PRO A 162 -20.95 -15.61 -15.88
N ASP A 163 -21.29 -16.39 -14.84
CA ASP A 163 -22.27 -17.50 -14.94
C ASP A 163 -23.72 -17.01 -14.76
N ASN A 164 -23.94 -15.69 -14.65
CA ASN A 164 -25.24 -15.04 -14.45
C ASN A 164 -25.50 -13.95 -15.50
N ASP A 165 -26.67 -13.33 -15.46
CA ASP A 165 -27.10 -12.28 -16.40
C ASP A 165 -26.37 -10.92 -16.23
N PHE A 166 -25.16 -10.92 -15.67
CA PHE A 166 -24.39 -9.70 -15.47
C PHE A 166 -23.87 -9.18 -16.82
N ASP A 167 -24.02 -7.88 -17.07
CA ASP A 167 -23.60 -7.27 -18.34
C ASP A 167 -22.06 -7.17 -18.45
N TYR A 168 -21.47 -8.22 -19.02
CA TYR A 168 -20.03 -8.34 -19.22
C TYR A 168 -19.50 -7.35 -20.27
N ASP A 169 -20.23 -7.15 -21.37
CA ASP A 169 -19.77 -6.30 -22.48
C ASP A 169 -19.78 -4.83 -22.06
N GLU A 170 -20.81 -4.42 -21.31
CA GLU A 170 -20.89 -3.08 -20.72
C GLU A 170 -19.74 -2.86 -19.72
N LEU A 171 -19.48 -3.80 -18.81
CA LEU A 171 -18.39 -3.70 -17.83
C LEU A 171 -17.03 -3.49 -18.51
N VAL A 172 -16.68 -4.34 -19.48
CA VAL A 172 -15.39 -4.27 -20.18
C VAL A 172 -15.27 -2.95 -20.94
N SER A 173 -16.32 -2.54 -21.66
CA SER A 173 -16.34 -1.30 -22.43
C SER A 173 -16.20 -0.05 -21.55
N GLN A 174 -16.93 0.00 -20.42
CA GLN A 174 -16.84 1.12 -19.49
C GLN A 174 -15.46 1.19 -18.82
N VAL A 175 -14.89 0.06 -18.39
CA VAL A 175 -13.53 0.06 -17.80
C VAL A 175 -12.52 0.53 -18.82
N TYR A 176 -12.55 0.00 -20.05
CA TYR A 176 -11.65 0.44 -21.11
C TYR A 176 -11.79 1.92 -21.41
N GLY A 177 -13.01 2.41 -21.66
CA GLY A 177 -13.25 3.81 -22.02
C GLY A 177 -12.76 4.80 -20.95
N VAL A 178 -12.91 4.45 -19.67
CA VAL A 178 -12.41 5.30 -18.57
C VAL A 178 -10.88 5.23 -18.45
N LEU A 179 -10.26 4.06 -18.62
CA LEU A 179 -8.81 3.92 -18.56
C LEU A 179 -8.12 4.58 -19.76
N ASP A 180 -8.64 4.38 -20.97
CA ASP A 180 -8.12 4.99 -22.20
C ASP A 180 -8.23 6.51 -22.14
N GLY A 181 -9.37 7.05 -21.71
CA GLY A 181 -9.55 8.49 -21.49
C GLY A 181 -8.61 9.10 -20.45
N MET A 182 -8.05 8.29 -19.54
CA MET A 182 -7.03 8.71 -18.56
C MET A 182 -5.59 8.41 -19.00
N GLY A 183 -5.39 7.71 -20.12
CA GLY A 183 -4.07 7.25 -20.58
C GLY A 183 -3.49 6.13 -19.73
N PHE A 184 -4.33 5.26 -19.15
CA PHE A 184 -3.92 4.09 -18.35
C PHE A 184 -4.24 2.74 -19.03
N ALA A 185 -4.59 2.75 -20.31
CA ALA A 185 -4.79 1.53 -21.11
C ALA A 185 -3.52 1.23 -21.91
N SER A 186 -3.08 -0.03 -21.91
CA SER A 186 -1.95 -0.50 -22.72
C SER A 186 -2.33 -1.76 -23.50
N THR A 187 -1.75 -1.92 -24.68
CA THR A 187 -1.82 -3.16 -25.48
C THR A 187 -0.69 -4.13 -25.14
N GLU A 188 0.40 -3.62 -24.58
CA GLU A 188 1.59 -4.39 -24.22
C GLU A 188 1.69 -4.61 -22.71
N LEU A 189 2.05 -5.84 -22.34
CA LEU A 189 2.17 -6.25 -20.96
C LEU A 189 3.56 -5.91 -20.44
N VAL A 190 3.68 -4.87 -19.61
CA VAL A 190 4.97 -4.37 -19.13
C VAL A 190 5.06 -4.45 -17.60
N SER A 191 6.00 -5.23 -17.09
CA SER A 191 6.25 -5.42 -15.65
C SER A 191 7.64 -6.02 -15.42
N PRO A 192 8.34 -5.75 -14.30
CA PRO A 192 8.16 -4.70 -13.29
C PRO A 192 8.76 -3.36 -13.69
N ARG A 193 8.23 -2.32 -13.06
CA ARG A 193 8.78 -0.97 -13.07
C ARG A 193 9.85 -0.83 -11.99
N THR A 194 11.05 -1.34 -12.27
CA THR A 194 12.16 -1.26 -11.29
C THR A 194 12.86 0.09 -11.31
N GLY A 195 13.37 0.49 -10.13
CA GLY A 195 14.19 1.68 -9.98
C GLY A 195 15.66 1.37 -9.76
N SER A 196 16.49 2.39 -9.96
CA SER A 196 17.92 2.28 -9.67
C SER A 196 18.20 2.16 -8.16
N SER A 197 19.12 1.28 -7.80
CA SER A 197 19.61 1.08 -6.42
C SER A 197 20.17 2.35 -5.77
N ARG A 198 20.49 3.39 -6.55
CA ARG A 198 20.90 4.71 -6.03
C ARG A 198 19.84 5.34 -5.12
N PHE A 199 18.55 5.03 -5.34
CA PHE A 199 17.48 5.56 -4.51
C PHE A 199 17.46 4.92 -3.11
N ALA A 200 17.80 3.64 -3.00
CA ALA A 200 18.00 2.97 -1.72
C ALA A 200 19.19 3.59 -0.94
N LEU A 201 20.27 3.97 -1.62
CA LEU A 201 21.41 4.67 -0.99
C LEU A 201 21.05 6.07 -0.48
N LEU A 202 20.28 6.83 -1.27
CA LEU A 202 19.76 8.12 -0.80
C LEU A 202 18.81 7.94 0.39
N ALA A 203 18.06 6.83 0.44
CA ALA A 203 17.13 6.54 1.53
C ALA A 203 17.90 6.19 2.80
N SER A 204 18.91 5.33 2.69
CA SER A 204 19.76 4.95 3.81
C SER A 204 20.50 6.16 4.38
N LEU A 205 20.98 7.08 3.55
CA LEU A 205 21.58 8.33 4.03
C LEU A 205 20.58 9.20 4.80
N PHE A 206 19.36 9.36 4.31
CA PHE A 206 18.33 10.10 5.03
C PHE A 206 18.01 9.47 6.38
N VAL A 207 17.79 8.15 6.42
CA VAL A 207 17.54 7.39 7.65
C VAL A 207 18.71 7.55 8.63
N PHE A 208 19.94 7.42 8.15
CA PHE A 208 21.14 7.61 8.96
C PHE A 208 21.19 8.99 9.60
N VAL A 209 21.03 10.07 8.81
CA VAL A 209 21.07 11.45 9.33
C VAL A 209 19.94 11.72 10.32
N LEU A 210 18.73 11.21 10.04
CA LEU A 210 17.59 11.34 10.95
C LEU A 210 17.87 10.67 12.30
N LEU A 211 18.38 9.44 12.29
CA LEU A 211 18.67 8.69 13.51
C LEU A 211 19.91 9.19 14.25
N LEU A 212 20.87 9.78 13.55
CA LEU A 212 22.05 10.42 14.13
C LEU A 212 21.67 11.56 15.07
N SER A 213 20.55 12.24 14.78
CA SER A 213 19.99 13.27 15.66
C SER A 213 19.53 12.76 17.03
N VAL A 214 19.42 11.43 17.19
CA VAL A 214 19.03 10.76 18.44
C VAL A 214 20.20 10.02 19.06
N SER A 215 20.89 9.18 18.29
CA SER A 215 22.00 8.35 18.76
C SER A 215 22.86 7.86 17.60
N PRO A 216 24.20 8.07 17.63
CA PRO A 216 25.11 7.55 16.60
C PRO A 216 25.07 6.02 16.48
N LEU A 217 24.97 5.30 17.60
CA LEU A 217 24.91 3.83 17.60
C LEU A 217 23.62 3.34 16.93
N LEU A 218 22.48 3.97 17.27
CA LEU A 218 21.19 3.63 16.66
C LEU A 218 21.22 3.88 15.15
N ALA A 219 21.79 5.01 14.73
CA ALA A 219 21.94 5.34 13.31
C ALA A 219 22.76 4.30 12.56
N ALA A 220 23.92 3.89 13.10
CA ALA A 220 24.78 2.89 12.49
C ALA A 220 24.08 1.52 12.39
N VAL A 221 23.50 1.03 13.49
CA VAL A 221 22.86 -0.31 13.54
C VAL A 221 21.64 -0.38 12.63
N VAL A 222 20.73 0.59 12.72
CA VAL A 222 19.48 0.56 11.93
C VAL A 222 19.78 0.76 10.45
N THR A 223 20.74 1.62 10.08
CA THR A 223 21.12 1.81 8.68
C THR A 223 21.80 0.57 8.11
N ALA A 224 22.65 -0.12 8.89
CA ALA A 224 23.24 -1.38 8.47
C ALA A 224 22.17 -2.45 8.24
N LEU A 225 21.19 -2.59 9.15
CA LEU A 225 20.05 -3.49 8.95
C LEU A 225 19.21 -3.09 7.73
N PHE A 226 18.97 -1.79 7.52
CA PHE A 226 18.21 -1.26 6.40
C PHE A 226 18.81 -1.62 5.03
N VAL A 227 20.15 -1.62 4.94
CA VAL A 227 20.87 -1.92 3.70
C VAL A 227 21.08 -3.43 3.52
N LEU A 228 21.50 -4.14 4.58
CA LEU A 228 21.92 -5.54 4.50
C LEU A 228 20.77 -6.53 4.66
N PHE A 229 19.75 -6.18 5.45
CA PHE A 229 18.61 -7.05 5.78
C PHE A 229 17.28 -6.30 5.66
N PRO A 230 16.84 -5.91 4.45
CA PRO A 230 15.66 -5.05 4.26
C PRO A 230 14.38 -5.54 4.95
N THR A 231 14.21 -6.87 5.08
CA THR A 231 13.07 -7.51 5.75
C THR A 231 12.87 -7.07 7.20
N VAL A 232 13.96 -6.77 7.92
CA VAL A 232 13.96 -6.30 9.32
C VAL A 232 14.42 -4.84 9.41
N GLY A 233 15.25 -4.40 8.47
CA GLY A 233 15.76 -3.05 8.41
C GLY A 233 14.72 -1.99 8.02
N LEU A 234 13.86 -2.26 7.03
CA LEU A 234 12.78 -1.34 6.64
C LEU A 234 11.82 -1.03 7.81
N PRO A 235 11.34 -2.05 8.57
CA PRO A 235 10.42 -1.81 9.68
C PRO A 235 11.12 -1.14 10.87
N ALA A 236 12.38 -1.50 11.14
CA ALA A 236 13.19 -0.82 12.14
C ALA A 236 13.39 0.66 11.80
N ALA A 237 13.75 0.98 10.55
CA ALA A 237 13.91 2.36 10.09
C ALA A 237 12.61 3.16 10.17
N ALA A 238 11.47 2.55 9.86
CA ALA A 238 10.16 3.18 10.06
C ALA A 238 9.91 3.50 11.53
N VAL A 239 9.96 2.49 12.41
CA VAL A 239 9.70 2.65 13.84
C VAL A 239 10.67 3.66 14.45
N PHE A 240 11.99 3.44 14.35
CA PHE A 240 12.97 4.33 14.98
C PHE A 240 12.99 5.72 14.33
N GLY A 241 12.68 5.81 13.04
CA GLY A 241 12.53 7.08 12.34
C GLY A 241 11.35 7.89 12.90
N GLU A 242 10.18 7.27 13.09
CA GLU A 242 9.01 7.92 13.70
C GLU A 242 9.33 8.45 15.11
N PHE A 243 10.04 7.65 15.93
CA PHE A 243 10.52 8.07 17.24
C PHE A 243 11.52 9.23 17.16
N ALA A 244 12.44 9.21 16.19
CA ALA A 244 13.41 10.27 15.98
C ALA A 244 12.74 11.59 15.57
N ILE A 245 11.75 11.53 14.67
CA ILE A 245 10.92 12.68 14.29
C ILE A 245 10.23 13.25 15.52
N TYR A 246 9.53 12.41 16.29
CA TYR A 246 8.84 12.84 17.49
C TYR A 246 9.79 13.53 18.48
N ARG A 247 10.90 12.90 18.82
CA ARG A 247 11.90 13.43 19.77
C ARG A 247 12.53 14.73 19.29
N ARG A 248 12.91 14.80 18.00
CA ARG A 248 13.60 15.97 17.47
C ARG A 248 12.65 17.14 17.31
N VAL A 249 11.49 16.96 16.68
CA VAL A 249 10.57 18.07 16.40
C VAL A 249 9.95 18.61 17.69
N SER A 250 9.60 17.75 18.66
CA SER A 250 9.09 18.20 19.97
C SER A 250 10.11 19.04 20.75
N SER A 251 11.42 18.82 20.55
CA SER A 251 12.47 19.60 21.21
C SER A 251 12.60 21.04 20.70
N LEU A 252 12.08 21.36 19.52
CA LEU A 252 12.27 22.66 18.85
C LEU A 252 11.32 23.77 19.34
N LYS A 253 10.34 23.45 20.20
CA LYS A 253 9.36 24.39 20.80
C LYS A 253 8.81 25.42 19.80
N THR A 254 8.29 24.92 18.67
CA THR A 254 7.75 25.77 17.60
C THR A 254 6.29 26.14 17.82
N GLY A 255 5.80 27.21 17.18
CA GLY A 255 4.36 27.47 17.09
C GLY A 255 3.61 26.36 16.32
N VAL A 256 2.29 26.28 16.53
CA VAL A 256 1.43 25.18 16.02
C VAL A 256 1.62 24.92 14.53
N ILE A 257 1.46 25.94 13.68
CA ILE A 257 1.55 25.79 12.21
C ILE A 257 2.94 25.26 11.81
N LYS A 258 4.01 25.87 12.31
CA LYS A 258 5.39 25.44 12.00
C LYS A 258 5.65 24.02 12.50
N GLY A 259 5.15 23.65 13.68
CA GLY A 259 5.27 22.31 14.22
C GLY A 259 4.56 21.27 13.36
N LEU A 260 3.30 21.54 12.98
CA LEU A 260 2.54 20.66 12.07
C LEU A 260 3.27 20.45 10.74
N LEU A 261 3.78 21.52 10.14
CA LEU A 261 4.55 21.45 8.89
C LEU A 261 5.85 20.65 9.04
N LEU A 262 6.56 20.78 10.16
CA LEU A 262 7.76 19.99 10.43
C LEU A 262 7.43 18.50 10.60
N PHE A 263 6.44 18.16 11.43
CA PHE A 263 5.99 16.77 11.59
C PHE A 263 5.57 16.18 10.25
N PHE A 264 4.76 16.90 9.46
CA PHE A 264 4.37 16.47 8.13
C PHE A 264 5.57 16.24 7.22
N SER A 265 6.45 17.24 7.08
CA SER A 265 7.59 17.19 6.16
C SER A 265 8.51 16.02 6.49
N PHE A 266 8.94 15.87 7.74
CA PHE A 266 9.80 14.77 8.13
C PHE A 266 9.12 13.40 7.96
N SER A 267 7.82 13.29 8.26
CA SER A 267 7.08 12.03 8.09
C SER A 267 6.94 11.65 6.62
N ILE A 268 6.70 12.63 5.74
CA ILE A 268 6.69 12.43 4.28
C ILE A 268 8.06 11.96 3.80
N PHE A 269 9.14 12.63 4.19
CA PHE A 269 10.49 12.25 3.75
C PHE A 269 10.90 10.86 4.27
N LEU A 270 10.52 10.50 5.50
CA LEU A 270 10.73 9.15 6.02
C LEU A 270 9.93 8.11 5.23
N GLY A 271 8.64 8.37 4.98
CA GLY A 271 7.81 7.49 4.16
C GLY A 271 8.38 7.30 2.75
N ILE A 272 8.77 8.40 2.08
CA ILE A 272 9.41 8.38 0.76
C ILE A 272 10.72 7.60 0.80
N ALA A 273 11.53 7.74 1.85
CA ALA A 273 12.77 6.98 2.00
C ALA A 273 12.50 5.47 2.10
N ILE A 274 11.49 5.06 2.86
CA ILE A 274 11.08 3.65 2.93
C ILE A 274 10.62 3.14 1.57
N ASN A 275 9.79 3.91 0.85
CA ASN A 275 9.32 3.54 -0.48
C ASN A 275 10.47 3.45 -1.51
N ALA A 276 11.40 4.39 -1.46
CA ALA A 276 12.58 4.44 -2.33
C ALA A 276 13.52 3.24 -2.17
N SER A 277 13.50 2.58 -1.02
CA SER A 277 14.25 1.33 -0.81
C SER A 277 13.52 0.09 -1.33
N MET A 278 12.24 0.20 -1.69
CA MET A 278 11.41 -0.88 -2.22
C MET A 278 11.19 -0.77 -3.74
N VAL A 279 12.15 -0.18 -4.46
CA VAL A 279 12.08 -0.02 -5.93
C VAL A 279 12.49 -1.26 -6.72
N GLY A 280 12.94 -2.32 -6.06
CA GLY A 280 13.33 -3.58 -6.70
C GLY A 280 12.12 -4.39 -7.20
N ALA A 281 12.37 -5.28 -8.16
CA ALA A 281 11.35 -6.14 -8.79
C ALA A 281 10.49 -6.89 -7.77
N SER A 282 11.09 -7.44 -6.70
CA SER A 282 10.37 -8.17 -5.66
C SER A 282 9.22 -7.36 -5.05
N TYR A 283 9.46 -6.08 -4.76
CA TYR A 283 8.47 -5.21 -4.11
C TYR A 283 7.50 -4.60 -5.12
N GLN A 284 8.01 -4.19 -6.30
CA GLN A 284 7.17 -3.58 -7.34
C GLN A 284 6.18 -4.57 -7.95
N ASN A 285 6.53 -5.86 -8.01
CA ASN A 285 5.62 -6.94 -8.39
C ASN A 285 4.76 -7.48 -7.25
N GLY A 286 4.80 -6.86 -6.06
CA GLY A 286 3.99 -7.30 -4.92
C GLY A 286 4.35 -8.69 -4.37
N LEU A 287 5.47 -9.28 -4.81
CA LEU A 287 5.96 -10.56 -4.32
C LEU A 287 6.42 -10.43 -2.87
N GLU A 288 7.16 -9.37 -2.59
CA GLU A 288 7.54 -8.95 -1.24
C GLU A 288 6.70 -7.74 -0.81
N LEU A 289 6.29 -7.77 0.46
CA LEU A 289 5.56 -6.70 1.11
C LEU A 289 6.37 -6.16 2.29
N PHE A 290 6.18 -4.89 2.62
CA PHE A 290 6.73 -4.31 3.84
C PHE A 290 6.22 -5.11 5.05
N ARG A 291 7.12 -5.80 5.76
CA ARG A 291 6.80 -6.55 6.97
C ARG A 291 6.68 -5.58 8.15
N GLY A 292 5.84 -5.86 9.15
CA GLY A 292 5.78 -5.00 10.34
C GLY A 292 4.96 -3.70 10.22
N VAL A 293 4.08 -3.58 9.21
CA VAL A 293 3.04 -2.51 9.12
C VAL A 293 2.33 -2.28 10.47
N LYS A 294 1.95 -3.37 11.15
CA LYS A 294 1.24 -3.28 12.43
C LYS A 294 2.13 -2.71 13.54
N ILE A 295 3.43 -3.04 13.52
CA ILE A 295 4.38 -2.59 14.54
C ILE A 295 4.67 -1.11 14.36
N SER A 296 4.95 -0.64 13.13
CA SER A 296 5.17 0.80 12.87
C SER A 296 3.94 1.64 13.25
N LEU A 297 2.73 1.15 12.94
CA LEU A 297 1.50 1.87 13.31
C LEU A 297 1.26 1.99 14.82
N VAL A 298 1.76 1.06 15.64
CA VAL A 298 1.41 0.97 17.07
C VAL A 298 2.56 1.37 17.98
N ALA A 299 3.82 1.14 17.60
CA ALA A 299 4.98 1.28 18.49
C ALA A 299 5.09 2.68 19.12
N LEU A 300 5.05 3.74 18.31
CA LEU A 300 5.14 5.11 18.81
C LEU A 300 3.89 5.53 19.63
N PRO A 301 2.65 5.39 19.12
CA PRO A 301 1.45 5.73 19.90
C PRO A 301 1.38 4.97 21.23
N PHE A 302 1.67 3.66 21.22
CA PHE A 302 1.66 2.82 22.41
C PHE A 302 2.72 3.27 23.42
N TRP A 303 3.95 3.53 22.97
CA TRP A 303 5.01 4.01 23.85
C TRP A 303 4.65 5.35 24.50
N LEU A 304 4.11 6.30 23.72
CA LEU A 304 3.68 7.60 24.25
C LEU A 304 2.51 7.47 25.23
N PHE A 305 1.58 6.57 24.95
CA PHE A 305 0.48 6.26 25.87
C PHE A 305 1.02 5.69 27.19
N VAL A 306 1.85 4.65 27.15
CA VAL A 306 2.37 3.97 28.35
C VAL A 306 3.25 4.90 29.17
N THR A 307 4.18 5.63 28.54
CA THR A 307 5.07 6.55 29.25
C THR A 307 4.34 7.77 29.80
N GLY A 308 3.36 8.31 29.06
CA GLY A 308 2.48 9.36 29.55
C GLY A 308 1.63 8.88 30.74
N PHE A 309 1.07 7.67 30.63
CA PHE A 309 0.25 7.08 31.69
C PHE A 309 1.06 6.80 32.95
N GLY A 310 2.27 6.23 32.82
CA GLY A 310 3.17 6.00 33.95
C GLY A 310 3.52 7.29 34.72
N ARG A 311 3.72 8.40 34.01
CA ARG A 311 3.89 9.73 34.63
C ARG A 311 2.64 10.23 35.35
N SER A 312 1.45 9.84 34.88
CA SER A 312 0.16 10.19 35.49
C SER A 312 -0.15 9.34 36.73
N VAL A 313 0.19 8.04 36.70
CA VAL A 313 -0.02 7.04 37.77
C VAL A 313 0.87 7.24 38.99
N SER A 314 1.96 8.01 38.86
CA SER A 314 2.72 8.54 40.00
C SER A 314 1.84 9.30 41.02
N LYS A 315 0.62 9.72 40.62
CA LYS A 315 -0.46 10.17 41.50
C LYS A 315 -1.53 9.07 41.58
N LYS A 316 -2.08 8.82 42.79
CA LYS A 316 -3.06 7.74 43.10
C LYS A 316 -3.97 7.40 41.90
N VAL A 317 -3.89 6.16 41.43
CA VAL A 317 -4.73 5.62 40.34
C VAL A 317 -6.20 5.72 40.73
N SER A 318 -6.97 6.46 39.95
CA SER A 318 -8.42 6.57 40.12
C SER A 318 -9.15 5.55 39.25
N ARG A 319 -10.40 5.24 39.57
CA ARG A 319 -11.26 4.37 38.73
C ARG A 319 -11.40 4.86 37.28
N GLY A 320 -11.28 6.18 37.06
CA GLY A 320 -11.29 6.77 35.70
C GLY A 320 -10.04 6.45 34.88
N ASP A 321 -8.88 6.20 35.52
CA ASP A 321 -7.64 5.85 34.82
C ASP A 321 -7.70 4.42 34.27
N ILE A 322 -8.32 3.51 35.02
CA ILE A 322 -8.60 2.13 34.57
C ILE A 322 -9.56 2.15 33.37
N LEU A 323 -10.61 2.98 33.43
CA LEU A 323 -11.58 3.13 32.33
C LEU A 323 -10.92 3.69 31.05
N VAL A 324 -10.04 4.68 31.17
CA VAL A 324 -9.28 5.24 30.04
C VAL A 324 -8.35 4.20 29.42
N VAL A 325 -7.64 3.41 30.22
CA VAL A 325 -6.78 2.32 29.70
C VAL A 325 -7.61 1.24 29.00
N LEU A 326 -8.76 0.87 29.57
CA LEU A 326 -9.70 -0.07 28.96
C LEU A 326 -10.24 0.43 27.62
N LEU A 327 -10.66 1.69 27.55
CA LEU A 327 -11.13 2.32 26.31
C LEU A 327 -10.02 2.44 25.27
N ALA A 328 -8.82 2.87 25.66
CA ALA A 328 -7.67 2.95 24.76
C ALA A 328 -7.28 1.55 24.24
N GLY A 329 -7.32 0.54 25.10
CA GLY A 329 -7.13 -0.86 24.73
C GLY A 329 -8.18 -1.35 23.75
N LEU A 330 -9.46 -1.08 23.99
CA LEU A 330 -10.56 -1.41 23.08
C LEU A 330 -10.42 -0.72 21.71
N VAL A 331 -10.05 0.57 21.69
CA VAL A 331 -9.83 1.31 20.43
C VAL A 331 -8.61 0.77 19.67
N ALA A 332 -7.52 0.42 20.38
CA ALA A 332 -6.35 -0.18 19.76
C ALA A 332 -6.64 -1.59 19.21
N VAL A 333 -7.38 -2.42 19.96
CA VAL A 333 -7.82 -3.75 19.53
C VAL A 333 -8.77 -3.63 18.33
N TYR A 334 -9.76 -2.74 18.38
CA TYR A 334 -10.64 -2.46 17.26
C TYR A 334 -9.85 -2.01 16.02
N TYR A 335 -8.86 -1.13 16.18
CA TYR A 335 -8.00 -0.66 15.08
C TYR A 335 -7.15 -1.79 14.47
N ILE A 336 -6.60 -2.68 15.30
CA ILE A 336 -5.84 -3.85 14.85
C ILE A 336 -6.74 -4.85 14.13
N LEU A 337 -7.93 -5.14 14.68
CA LEU A 337 -8.91 -6.03 14.07
C LEU A 337 -9.44 -5.47 12.74
N ARG A 338 -9.61 -4.15 12.65
CA ARG A 338 -10.01 -3.43 11.42
C ARG A 338 -8.97 -3.52 10.30
N SER A 339 -7.71 -3.81 10.61
CA SER A 339 -6.68 -4.04 9.58
C SER A 339 -6.84 -5.38 8.84
N GLY A 340 -7.79 -6.24 9.24
CA GLY A 340 -8.17 -7.46 8.55
C GLY A 340 -9.34 -7.28 7.58
N ASN A 341 -9.45 -8.17 6.58
CA ASN A 341 -10.30 -8.07 5.39
C ASN A 341 -11.83 -8.04 5.62
N PHE A 342 -12.31 -8.10 6.86
CA PHE A 342 -13.74 -8.01 7.19
C PHE A 342 -13.93 -7.16 8.44
N SER A 343 -14.60 -6.01 8.29
CA SER A 343 -14.99 -5.22 9.46
C SER A 343 -16.26 -4.42 9.19
N PHE A 344 -17.20 -4.49 10.14
CA PHE A 344 -18.43 -3.70 10.19
C PHE A 344 -18.08 -2.21 10.11
N VAL A 345 -18.42 -1.56 9.00
CA VAL A 345 -18.32 -0.11 8.84
C VAL A 345 -19.70 0.45 9.20
N LEU A 346 -19.75 1.45 10.08
CA LEU A 346 -20.98 2.23 10.29
C LEU A 346 -21.39 2.83 8.94
N ASP A 347 -22.64 2.63 8.51
CA ASP A 347 -23.10 3.05 7.18
C ASP A 347 -22.83 4.53 6.89
N VAL A 348 -22.87 5.39 7.92
CA VAL A 348 -22.52 6.82 7.82
C VAL A 348 -21.06 7.05 7.41
N GLU A 349 -20.10 6.27 7.94
CA GLU A 349 -18.70 6.36 7.53
C GLU A 349 -18.53 5.91 6.07
N ARG A 350 -19.28 4.88 5.64
CA ARG A 350 -19.26 4.39 4.26
C ARG A 350 -19.82 5.45 3.30
N THR A 351 -20.97 6.04 3.58
CA THR A 351 -21.56 7.09 2.75
C THR A 351 -20.69 8.34 2.65
N MET A 352 -20.07 8.80 3.75
CA MET A 352 -19.15 9.93 3.69
C MET A 352 -17.88 9.61 2.90
N ARG A 353 -17.40 8.37 2.96
CA ARG A 353 -16.26 7.90 2.14
C ARG A 353 -16.61 7.92 0.66
N ASP A 354 -17.77 7.37 0.30
CA ASP A 354 -18.23 7.30 -1.08
C ASP A 354 -18.50 8.72 -1.65
N TYR A 355 -18.99 9.66 -0.83
CA TYR A 355 -19.10 11.07 -1.22
C TYR A 355 -17.72 11.71 -1.47
N LEU A 356 -16.77 11.50 -0.56
CA LEU A 356 -15.41 12.03 -0.72
C LEU A 356 -14.68 11.39 -1.90
N ASP A 357 -14.99 10.14 -2.25
CA ASP A 357 -14.52 9.49 -3.48
C ASP A 357 -15.00 10.17 -4.75
N ASN A 358 -16.28 10.54 -4.77
CA ASN A 358 -16.87 11.16 -5.95
C ASN A 358 -16.38 12.60 -6.15
N VAL A 359 -15.92 13.27 -5.09
CA VAL A 359 -15.43 14.66 -5.13
C VAL A 359 -13.91 14.76 -5.23
N LEU A 360 -13.16 13.81 -4.63
CA LEU A 360 -11.70 13.86 -4.57
C LEU A 360 -11.08 12.75 -5.42
N ILE A 361 -9.97 13.08 -6.09
CA ILE A 361 -9.22 12.13 -6.91
C ILE A 361 -8.73 10.93 -6.09
N VAL A 362 -8.42 11.12 -4.80
CA VAL A 362 -7.96 10.07 -3.88
C VAL A 362 -8.61 10.22 -2.51
N ARG A 363 -9.10 9.11 -1.94
CA ARG A 363 -9.67 9.04 -0.58
C ARG A 363 -8.73 9.64 0.48
N PRO A 364 -9.14 10.68 1.22
CA PRO A 364 -8.39 11.17 2.37
C PRO A 364 -8.44 10.14 3.51
N ARG A 365 -7.36 10.07 4.31
CA ARG A 365 -7.36 9.21 5.50
C ARG A 365 -8.13 9.90 6.62
N PHE A 366 -9.36 9.46 6.86
CA PHE A 366 -10.20 10.01 7.92
C PHE A 366 -9.52 10.04 9.30
N LYS A 367 -8.68 9.04 9.60
CA LYS A 367 -7.90 9.00 10.84
C LYS A 367 -6.92 10.17 11.02
N GLU A 368 -6.43 10.76 9.94
CA GLU A 368 -5.54 11.93 10.00
C GLU A 368 -6.31 13.19 10.38
N LEU A 369 -7.56 13.33 9.93
CA LEU A 369 -8.41 14.47 10.25
C LEU A 369 -8.59 14.65 11.77
N LEU A 370 -8.66 13.55 12.53
CA LEU A 370 -8.74 13.57 13.99
C LEU A 370 -7.36 13.67 14.66
N ALA A 371 -6.30 13.13 14.04
CA ALA A 371 -4.96 13.13 14.60
C ALA A 371 -4.29 14.51 14.55
N TYR A 372 -4.49 15.29 13.48
CA TYR A 372 -3.92 16.63 13.33
C TYR A 372 -4.28 17.58 14.47
N PRO A 373 -5.56 17.70 14.87
CA PRO A 373 -5.93 18.51 16.01
C PRO A 373 -5.28 18.08 17.32
N LEU A 374 -5.17 16.78 17.58
CA LEU A 374 -4.50 16.27 18.77
C LEU A 374 -3.01 16.65 18.77
N LEU A 375 -2.33 16.51 17.62
CA LEU A 375 -0.94 16.96 17.47
C LEU A 375 -0.82 18.48 17.66
N ALA A 376 -1.77 19.27 17.15
CA ALA A 376 -1.78 20.71 17.34
C ALA A 376 -1.92 21.11 18.82
N VAL A 377 -2.78 20.41 19.57
CA VAL A 377 -2.91 20.58 21.03
C VAL A 377 -1.60 20.23 21.73
N MET A 378 -0.93 19.14 21.35
CA MET A 378 0.40 18.80 21.91
C MET A 378 1.40 19.93 21.68
N ILE A 379 1.48 20.45 20.45
CA ILE A 379 2.42 21.52 20.10
C ILE A 379 2.08 22.80 20.86
N HIS A 380 0.80 23.16 20.97
CA HIS A 380 0.33 24.35 21.69
C HIS A 380 0.79 24.34 23.15
N PHE A 381 0.69 23.19 23.82
CA PHE A 381 1.16 23.00 25.19
C PHE A 381 2.64 22.59 25.28
N SER A 382 3.43 22.78 24.21
CA SER A 382 4.86 22.45 24.18
C SER A 382 5.19 21.02 24.62
N PHE A 383 4.31 20.07 24.31
CA PHE A 383 4.43 18.66 24.67
C PHE A 383 4.43 18.39 26.20
N ASP A 384 4.06 19.38 27.03
CA ASP A 384 3.91 19.26 28.49
C ASP A 384 2.42 19.13 28.89
N LEU A 385 1.76 18.12 28.35
CA LEU A 385 0.35 17.84 28.68
C LEU A 385 0.24 17.19 30.05
N LYS A 386 -0.41 17.88 30.99
CA LYS A 386 -0.67 17.39 32.35
C LYS A 386 -2.05 16.76 32.43
N GLY A 387 -2.18 15.74 33.29
CA GLY A 387 -3.46 15.09 33.60
C GLY A 387 -3.80 13.90 32.69
N LYS A 388 -5.00 13.35 32.92
CA LYS A 388 -5.41 12.02 32.43
C LYS A 388 -5.60 11.93 30.92
N LEU A 389 -5.82 13.06 30.25
CA LEU A 389 -5.98 13.13 28.79
C LEU A 389 -4.65 13.27 28.06
N GLY A 390 -3.57 13.66 28.75
CA GLY A 390 -2.24 13.86 28.14
C GLY A 390 -1.74 12.64 27.36
N PRO A 391 -1.82 11.41 27.89
CA PRO A 391 -1.38 10.21 27.18
C PRO A 391 -2.23 9.90 25.94
N ILE A 392 -3.54 10.15 25.98
CA ILE A 392 -4.46 9.94 24.86
C ILE A 392 -4.16 10.94 23.75
N ILE A 393 -4.00 12.21 24.09
CA ILE A 393 -3.67 13.27 23.14
C ILE A 393 -2.29 13.00 22.53
N ALA A 394 -1.31 12.54 23.33
CA ALA A 394 0.02 12.19 22.86
C ALA A 394 0.02 11.03 21.86
N ALA A 395 -0.67 9.94 22.20
CA ALA A 395 -0.82 8.79 21.33
C ALA A 395 -1.58 9.16 20.05
N GLY A 396 -2.72 9.84 20.18
CA GLY A 396 -3.56 10.26 19.05
C GLY A 396 -2.87 11.27 18.13
N GLY A 397 -2.13 12.24 18.66
CA GLY A 397 -1.35 13.19 17.86
C GLY A 397 -0.21 12.53 17.09
N SER A 398 0.44 11.51 17.68
CA SER A 398 1.48 10.74 16.99
C SER A 398 0.94 9.91 15.82
N LEU A 399 -0.38 9.69 15.74
CA LEU A 399 -1.00 9.01 14.61
C LEU A 399 -0.79 9.74 13.28
N VAL A 400 -0.54 11.05 13.29
CA VAL A 400 -0.18 11.81 12.08
C VAL A 400 1.08 11.23 11.44
N THR A 401 2.15 11.09 12.23
CA THR A 401 3.45 10.61 11.74
C THR A 401 3.37 9.17 11.26
N VAL A 402 2.83 8.26 12.08
CA VAL A 402 2.75 6.84 11.70
C VAL A 402 1.79 6.60 10.53
N SER A 403 0.71 7.38 10.40
CA SER A 403 -0.21 7.28 9.26
C SER A 403 0.45 7.71 7.96
N ILE A 404 1.15 8.85 7.98
CA ILE A 404 1.87 9.36 6.81
C ILE A 404 2.93 8.34 6.39
N VAL A 405 3.80 7.90 7.30
CA VAL A 405 4.85 6.92 6.99
C VAL A 405 4.27 5.64 6.41
N ASN A 406 3.22 5.09 7.04
CA ASN A 406 2.53 3.90 6.58
C ASN A 406 1.94 4.04 5.16
N THR A 407 1.58 5.25 4.73
CA THR A 407 1.13 5.50 3.35
C THR A 407 2.11 4.99 2.31
N PHE A 408 3.39 5.16 2.58
CA PHE A 408 4.48 4.89 1.65
C PHE A 408 5.12 3.52 1.87
N CYS A 409 4.68 2.77 2.89
CA CYS A 409 5.06 1.36 3.10
C CYS A 409 4.47 0.42 2.03
N HIS A 410 3.51 0.87 1.24
CA HIS A 410 2.96 0.10 0.13
C HIS A 410 3.76 0.39 -1.16
N ALA A 411 4.63 -0.53 -1.55
CA ALA A 411 5.59 -0.33 -2.64
C ALA A 411 4.95 -0.23 -4.03
N THR A 412 3.81 -0.90 -4.24
CA THR A 412 3.11 -0.95 -5.53
C THR A 412 2.19 0.24 -5.76
N VAL A 413 1.85 0.99 -4.71
CA VAL A 413 0.91 2.11 -4.82
C VAL A 413 1.63 3.29 -5.50
N PRO A 414 1.04 3.97 -6.50
CA PRO A 414 1.66 5.13 -7.12
C PRO A 414 1.99 6.21 -6.09
N LEU A 415 3.20 6.77 -6.18
CA LEU A 415 3.72 7.74 -5.21
C LEU A 415 2.83 8.99 -5.15
N TRP A 416 2.33 9.45 -6.30
CA TRP A 416 1.47 10.63 -6.39
C TRP A 416 0.17 10.44 -5.59
N THR A 417 -0.41 9.24 -5.54
CA THR A 417 -1.62 8.98 -4.73
C THR A 417 -1.34 9.14 -3.24
N GLY A 418 -0.17 8.67 -2.79
CA GLY A 418 0.29 8.80 -1.41
C GLY A 418 0.53 10.26 -1.01
N LEU A 419 1.16 11.02 -1.89
CA LEU A 419 1.41 12.45 -1.71
C LEU A 419 0.10 13.25 -1.63
N LEU A 420 -0.80 13.05 -2.58
CA LEU A 420 -2.08 13.77 -2.62
C LEU A 420 -2.94 13.47 -1.39
N ARG A 421 -3.01 12.20 -0.99
CA ARG A 421 -3.73 11.77 0.21
C ARG A 421 -3.19 12.43 1.48
N SER A 422 -1.87 12.50 1.62
CA SER A 422 -1.23 13.14 2.77
C SER A 422 -1.39 14.67 2.74
N ALA A 423 -1.39 15.27 1.55
CA ALA A 423 -1.65 16.70 1.37
C ALA A 423 -3.07 17.08 1.78
N TYR A 424 -4.08 16.29 1.39
CA TYR A 424 -5.45 16.46 1.88
C TYR A 424 -5.53 16.34 3.40
N GLY A 425 -4.87 15.33 3.98
CA GLY A 425 -4.76 15.17 5.43
C GLY A 425 -4.22 16.42 6.12
N LEU A 426 -3.12 16.98 5.61
CA LEU A 426 -2.52 18.20 6.13
C LEU A 426 -3.45 19.42 6.01
N ILE A 427 -4.06 19.65 4.86
CA ILE A 427 -4.89 20.84 4.61
C ILE A 427 -6.12 20.82 5.53
N PHE A 428 -6.93 19.75 5.44
CA PHE A 428 -8.15 19.64 6.24
C PHE A 428 -7.83 19.53 7.74
N GLY A 429 -6.79 18.76 8.09
CA GLY A 429 -6.34 18.60 9.47
C GLY A 429 -5.84 19.91 10.08
N THR A 430 -5.12 20.74 9.32
CA THR A 430 -4.62 22.05 9.80
C THR A 430 -5.76 23.02 10.01
N VAL A 431 -6.75 23.09 9.10
CA VAL A 431 -7.94 23.93 9.29
C VAL A 431 -8.66 23.55 10.59
N LEU A 432 -8.94 22.26 10.81
CA LEU A 432 -9.59 21.79 12.03
C LEU A 432 -8.74 22.04 13.29
N SER A 433 -7.42 21.87 13.18
CA SER A 433 -6.48 22.18 14.26
C SER A 433 -6.56 23.63 14.70
N LEU A 434 -6.60 24.58 13.75
CA LEU A 434 -6.67 26.00 14.06
C LEU A 434 -7.99 26.38 14.74
N LEU A 435 -9.11 25.78 14.33
CA LEU A 435 -10.41 25.96 14.99
C LEU A 435 -10.36 25.49 16.45
N ILE A 436 -9.81 24.30 16.70
CA ILE A 436 -9.70 23.75 18.06
C ILE A 436 -8.78 24.60 18.94
N ILE A 437 -7.64 25.05 18.42
CA ILE A 437 -6.73 25.94 19.17
C ILE A 437 -7.38 27.31 19.45
N ALA A 438 -8.17 27.85 18.52
CA ALA A 438 -8.90 29.10 18.76
C ALA A 438 -9.94 28.97 19.88
N ILE A 439 -10.64 27.83 19.94
CA ILE A 439 -11.57 27.52 21.03
C ILE A 439 -10.80 27.40 22.35
N ILE A 440 -9.69 26.66 22.38
CA ILE A 440 -8.88 26.48 23.59
C ILE A 440 -8.34 27.81 24.10
N LYS A 441 -7.89 28.73 23.24
CA LYS A 441 -7.40 30.05 23.67
C LYS A 441 -8.48 30.96 24.25
N LYS A 442 -9.75 30.70 23.95
CA LYS A 442 -10.89 31.49 24.43
C LYS A 442 -11.26 31.16 25.88
N TYR A 443 -10.83 30.00 26.38
CA TYR A 443 -11.05 29.50 27.74
C TYR A 443 -9.73 29.37 28.48
#